data_AF-A0A520A599-F1
#
_entry.id   AF-A0A520A599-F1
#
_cell.length_a   1.000
_cell.length_b   1.000
_cell.length_c   1.000
_cell.angle_alpha   90.00
_cell.angle_beta   90.00
_cell.angle_gamma   90.00
#
_symmetry.space_group_name_H-M   'P 1'
#
loop_
_entity.id
_entity.type
_entity.pdbx_description
1 polymer ?
#
loop_
_entity_poly.entity_id
_entity_poly.type
_entity_poly.pdbx_seq_one_letter_code
_entity_poly.pdbx_strand_id
1 'polypeptide(L)'
;MKIIDLRTMRGPSYWSVKHYRLIVSKVDLQEFAGEWSNTIDGFGERLTALLPEIGQPHELNRPSNKQLAKHPPLTQEQLADGEPLGHVIQHVALELQRLAGMPVFWGKSYPAREEGVEYVVFAYQEERAGRYAAQAAVELVEALCKSESFELKPVIDELHDIREEEFFGPSTWSIVAEAASRNIPYIQLKNSSIIQLGYGVNQRRIWATTTNLTSHAGVEVAGNKNRTKAMLADGGVPVPRGTTVYSEDGLRD
;
A
#
# COMPACT_ATOMS: atom_id res chain seq x y z
N MET A 1 -2.61 -24.92 -5.57
CA MET A 1 -3.64 -23.95 -5.14
C MET A 1 -3.97 -23.06 -6.32
N LYS A 2 -5.23 -22.61 -6.45
CA LYS A 2 -5.64 -21.83 -7.62
C LYS A 2 -6.64 -20.74 -7.27
N ILE A 3 -6.39 -19.52 -7.74
CA ILE A 3 -7.38 -18.43 -7.66
C ILE A 3 -8.45 -18.67 -8.74
N ILE A 4 -9.68 -18.93 -8.30
CA ILE A 4 -10.87 -19.11 -9.14
C ILE A 4 -11.41 -17.75 -9.61
N ASP A 5 -11.43 -16.79 -8.69
CA ASP A 5 -12.01 -15.46 -8.92
C ASP A 5 -11.26 -14.41 -8.10
N LEU A 6 -10.98 -13.25 -8.70
CA LEU A 6 -10.23 -12.17 -8.07
C LEU A 6 -10.90 -10.82 -8.34
N ARG A 7 -11.53 -10.27 -7.30
CA ARG A 7 -12.29 -9.02 -7.38
C ARG A 7 -11.66 -7.93 -6.53
N THR A 8 -11.80 -6.69 -6.99
CA THR A 8 -11.37 -5.49 -6.26
C THR A 8 -12.60 -4.67 -5.87
N MET A 9 -12.78 -4.48 -4.57
CA MET A 9 -13.81 -3.60 -4.01
C MET A 9 -13.22 -2.20 -3.77
N ARG A 10 -14.00 -1.16 -4.09
CA ARG A 10 -13.60 0.27 -3.97
C ARG A 10 -14.52 1.09 -3.06
N GLY A 11 -15.42 0.43 -2.34
CA GLY A 11 -16.48 1.04 -1.53
C GLY A 11 -17.06 0.05 -0.52
N PRO A 12 -18.13 0.44 0.21
CA PRO A 12 -18.87 -0.48 1.06
C PRO A 12 -19.25 -1.75 0.30
N SER A 13 -19.02 -2.91 0.90
CA SER A 13 -19.26 -4.21 0.26
C SER A 13 -19.85 -5.21 1.26
N TYR A 14 -20.28 -6.37 0.75
CA TYR A 14 -20.74 -7.49 1.58
C TYR A 14 -19.71 -7.88 2.67
N TRP A 15 -18.42 -7.81 2.33
CA TRP A 15 -17.32 -8.21 3.21
C TRP A 15 -17.04 -7.21 4.33
N SER A 16 -17.26 -5.92 4.06
CA SER A 16 -17.04 -4.87 5.05
C SER A 16 -17.75 -3.58 4.67
N VAL A 17 -18.40 -2.98 5.68
CA VAL A 17 -18.97 -1.63 5.62
C VAL A 17 -18.02 -0.55 6.17
N LYS A 18 -16.85 -0.95 6.69
CA LYS A 18 -15.83 -0.04 7.26
C LYS A 18 -14.56 0.03 6.43
N HIS A 19 -14.21 -1.04 5.74
CA HIS A 19 -13.02 -1.13 4.90
C HIS A 19 -13.48 -1.18 3.43
N TYR A 20 -13.06 -0.18 2.65
CA TYR A 20 -13.59 0.06 1.30
C TYR A 20 -12.68 -0.45 0.18
N ARG A 21 -11.37 -0.51 0.43
CA ARG A 21 -10.36 -0.99 -0.52
C ARG A 21 -9.99 -2.42 -0.16
N LEU A 22 -10.69 -3.38 -0.75
CA LEU A 22 -10.50 -4.80 -0.48
C LEU A 22 -10.21 -5.60 -1.75
N ILE A 23 -9.29 -6.54 -1.66
CA ILE A 23 -9.16 -7.66 -2.59
C ILE A 23 -9.99 -8.81 -2.04
N VAL A 24 -10.79 -9.42 -2.90
CA VAL A 24 -11.59 -10.60 -2.61
C VAL A 24 -11.11 -11.69 -3.56
N SER A 25 -10.34 -12.63 -3.04
CA SER A 25 -9.83 -13.78 -3.77
C SER A 25 -10.61 -15.02 -3.37
N LYS A 26 -11.16 -15.75 -4.34
CA LYS A 26 -11.73 -17.08 -4.13
C LYS A 26 -10.67 -18.10 -4.53
N VAL A 27 -10.17 -18.87 -3.58
CA VAL A 27 -9.02 -19.77 -3.74
C VAL A 27 -9.46 -21.21 -3.57
N ASP A 28 -9.19 -22.03 -4.58
CA ASP A 28 -9.24 -23.49 -4.52
C ASP A 28 -7.94 -24.02 -3.90
N LEU A 29 -8.05 -24.66 -2.73
CA LEU A 29 -6.90 -25.23 -2.02
C LEU A 29 -6.40 -26.53 -2.67
N GLN A 30 -7.21 -27.14 -3.55
CA GLN A 30 -6.88 -28.35 -4.31
C GLN A 30 -6.43 -29.50 -3.40
N GLU A 31 -5.22 -30.05 -3.61
CA GLU A 31 -4.66 -31.16 -2.82
C GLU A 31 -4.45 -30.83 -1.34
N PHE A 32 -4.49 -29.55 -0.97
CA PHE A 32 -4.41 -29.07 0.42
C PHE A 32 -5.79 -28.74 1.01
N ALA A 33 -6.88 -29.13 0.34
CA ALA A 33 -8.22 -28.95 0.86
C ALA A 33 -8.42 -29.74 2.16
N GLY A 34 -8.79 -29.04 3.24
CA GLY A 34 -8.98 -29.65 4.57
C GLY A 34 -7.70 -29.80 5.38
N GLU A 35 -6.54 -29.46 4.82
CA GLU A 35 -5.27 -29.37 5.54
C GLU A 35 -5.17 -28.07 6.34
N TRP A 36 -4.44 -28.14 7.45
CA TRP A 36 -4.22 -27.02 8.37
C TRP A 36 -2.72 -26.78 8.50
N SER A 37 -2.30 -25.61 8.96
CA SER A 37 -0.87 -25.27 9.06
C SER A 37 -0.04 -26.25 9.89
N ASN A 38 -0.66 -26.95 10.85
CA ASN A 38 -0.01 -27.92 11.74
C ASN A 38 0.03 -29.35 11.19
N THR A 39 -0.76 -29.67 10.17
CA THR A 39 -0.73 -30.99 9.51
C THR A 39 0.39 -31.09 8.47
N ILE A 40 0.87 -29.94 7.99
CA ILE A 40 1.93 -29.84 6.99
C ILE A 40 3.29 -29.73 7.68
N ASP A 41 4.11 -30.76 7.55
CA ASP A 41 5.38 -30.87 8.26
C ASP A 41 6.34 -29.70 7.93
N GLY A 42 6.88 -29.09 8.99
CA GLY A 42 7.79 -27.93 8.93
C GLY A 42 7.22 -26.66 8.29
N PHE A 43 5.92 -26.58 7.97
CA PHE A 43 5.33 -25.43 7.26
C PHE A 43 5.50 -24.12 8.05
N GLY A 44 5.12 -24.14 9.33
CA GLY A 44 5.19 -22.97 10.20
C GLY A 44 6.61 -22.40 10.31
N GLU A 45 7.62 -23.26 10.45
CA GLU A 45 9.03 -22.87 10.53
C GLU A 45 9.54 -22.27 9.22
N ARG A 46 9.18 -22.86 8.07
CA ARG A 46 9.54 -22.31 6.75
C ARG A 46 8.90 -20.93 6.54
N LEU A 47 7.64 -20.78 6.93
CA LEU A 47 6.91 -19.52 6.79
C LEU A 47 7.52 -18.41 7.65
N THR A 48 7.79 -18.68 8.92
CA THR A 48 8.38 -17.68 9.83
C THR A 48 9.84 -17.39 9.51
N ALA A 49 10.58 -18.34 8.94
CA ALA A 49 11.93 -18.08 8.43
C ALA A 49 11.92 -17.14 7.22
N LEU A 50 10.94 -17.29 6.32
CA LEU A 50 10.82 -16.45 5.11
C LEU A 50 10.20 -15.07 5.42
N LEU A 51 9.24 -15.02 6.34
CA LEU A 51 8.49 -13.82 6.72
C LEU A 51 8.53 -13.62 8.24
N PRO A 52 9.68 -13.23 8.82
CA PRO A 52 9.86 -13.15 10.27
C PRO A 52 8.93 -12.14 10.96
N GLU A 53 8.49 -11.11 10.25
CA GLU A 53 7.61 -10.06 10.75
C GLU A 53 6.12 -10.45 10.76
N ILE A 54 5.74 -11.59 10.16
CA ILE A 54 4.33 -12.03 10.08
C ILE A 54 3.73 -12.35 11.46
N GLY A 55 4.59 -12.81 12.39
CA GLY A 55 4.26 -13.16 13.76
C GLY A 55 4.41 -12.01 14.75
N GLN A 56 4.88 -10.85 14.31
CA GLN A 56 5.10 -9.70 15.17
C GLN A 56 3.87 -8.78 15.22
N PRO A 57 3.52 -8.23 16.39
CA PRO A 57 2.46 -7.23 16.47
C PRO A 57 2.87 -5.96 15.74
N HIS A 58 2.04 -5.50 14.81
CA HIS A 58 2.32 -4.28 14.05
C HIS A 58 1.95 -3.04 14.87
N GLU A 59 2.94 -2.20 15.21
CA GLU A 59 2.71 -0.92 15.86
C GLU A 59 2.25 0.13 14.83
N LEU A 60 0.94 0.40 14.79
CA LEU A 60 0.45 1.62 14.19
C LEU A 60 0.84 2.82 15.08
N ASN A 61 1.14 3.97 14.48
CA ASN A 61 1.57 5.25 15.10
C ASN A 61 0.66 5.82 16.23
N ARG A 62 -0.33 5.07 16.70
CA ARG A 62 -1.04 5.26 17.97
C ARG A 62 -1.61 3.92 18.45
N PRO A 63 -0.91 3.14 19.29
CA PRO A 63 -1.46 1.91 19.83
C PRO A 63 -2.56 2.26 20.84
N SER A 64 -3.79 1.87 20.52
CA SER A 64 -4.75 1.58 21.59
C SER A 64 -4.79 0.06 21.75
N ASN A 65 -4.82 -0.44 22.98
CA ASN A 65 -4.94 -1.88 23.27
C ASN A 65 -6.14 -2.54 22.54
N LYS A 66 -7.12 -1.74 22.08
CA LYS A 66 -8.26 -2.18 21.26
C LYS A 66 -7.92 -2.50 19.79
N GLN A 67 -6.76 -2.12 19.27
CA GLN A 67 -6.38 -2.35 17.87
C GLN A 67 -5.57 -3.62 17.67
N LEU A 68 -4.67 -3.98 18.59
CA LEU A 68 -4.02 -5.30 18.63
C LEU A 68 -5.06 -6.43 18.71
N ALA A 69 -6.11 -6.23 19.51
CA ALA A 69 -7.23 -7.16 19.59
C ALA A 69 -8.06 -7.29 18.29
N LYS A 70 -7.86 -6.41 17.30
CA LYS A 70 -8.60 -6.43 16.02
C LYS A 70 -7.79 -7.03 14.88
N HIS A 71 -6.47 -7.07 15.01
CA HIS A 71 -5.51 -7.56 14.01
C HIS A 71 -4.39 -8.34 14.71
N PRO A 72 -4.69 -9.53 15.26
CA PRO A 72 -3.65 -10.35 15.86
C PRO A 72 -2.62 -10.73 14.79
N PRO A 73 -1.33 -10.80 15.12
CA PRO A 73 -0.33 -11.37 14.22
C PRO A 73 -0.58 -12.87 14.00
N LEU A 74 0.07 -13.48 13.00
CA LEU A 74 0.05 -14.93 12.81
C LEU A 74 1.30 -15.53 13.45
N THR A 75 1.19 -15.90 14.74
CA THR A 75 2.35 -16.36 15.50
C THR A 75 2.75 -17.79 15.15
N GLN A 76 3.99 -18.16 15.49
CA GLN A 76 4.45 -19.54 15.34
C GLN A 76 3.62 -20.52 16.19
N GLU A 77 3.16 -20.09 17.36
CA GLU A 77 2.27 -20.89 18.23
C GLU A 77 0.93 -21.15 17.54
N GLN A 78 0.30 -20.15 16.92
CA GLN A 78 -0.95 -20.35 16.17
C GLN A 78 -0.75 -21.30 14.99
N LEU A 79 0.36 -21.16 14.26
CA LEU A 79 0.69 -22.07 13.16
C LEU A 79 0.88 -23.51 13.63
N ALA A 80 1.45 -23.71 14.84
CA ALA A 80 1.62 -25.03 15.45
C ALA A 80 0.30 -25.60 16.02
N ASP A 81 -0.58 -24.74 16.54
CA ASP A 81 -1.93 -25.12 17.00
C ASP A 81 -2.84 -25.49 15.81
N GLY A 82 -2.62 -24.86 14.65
CA GLY A 82 -3.31 -25.13 13.40
C GLY A 82 -4.20 -23.96 12.97
N GLU A 83 -3.87 -23.38 11.83
CA GLU A 83 -4.64 -22.32 11.17
C GLU A 83 -5.05 -22.76 9.76
N PRO A 84 -6.27 -22.40 9.29
CA PRO A 84 -6.69 -22.68 7.93
C PRO A 84 -5.81 -21.97 6.90
N LEU A 85 -5.53 -22.63 5.77
CA LEU A 85 -4.59 -22.10 4.77
C LEU A 85 -5.06 -20.78 4.15
N GLY A 86 -6.36 -20.54 3.98
CA GLY A 86 -6.83 -19.22 3.53
C GLY A 86 -6.60 -18.10 4.55
N HIS A 87 -6.56 -18.41 5.86
CA HIS A 87 -6.14 -17.45 6.87
C HIS A 87 -4.65 -17.14 6.74
N VAL A 88 -3.83 -18.17 6.50
CA VAL A 88 -2.40 -17.99 6.25
C VAL A 88 -2.13 -17.15 4.99
N ILE A 89 -2.79 -17.47 3.86
CA ILE A 89 -2.69 -16.70 2.61
C ILE A 89 -3.07 -15.24 2.84
N GLN A 90 -4.12 -14.97 3.64
CA GLN A 90 -4.51 -13.60 4.01
C GLN A 90 -3.38 -12.86 4.75
N HIS A 91 -2.73 -13.50 5.72
CA HIS A 91 -1.62 -12.89 6.45
C HIS A 91 -0.39 -12.66 5.57
N VAL A 92 -0.06 -13.62 4.71
CA VAL A 92 1.03 -13.50 3.73
C VAL A 92 0.77 -12.33 2.77
N ALA A 93 -0.43 -12.23 2.19
CA ALA A 93 -0.77 -11.15 1.25
C ALA A 93 -0.69 -9.76 1.89
N LEU A 94 -1.02 -9.64 3.18
CA LEU A 94 -0.85 -8.40 3.92
C LEU A 94 0.62 -8.12 4.23
N GLU A 95 1.40 -9.14 4.58
CA GLU A 95 2.82 -9.00 4.90
C GLU A 95 3.65 -8.62 3.68
N LEU A 96 3.40 -9.23 2.51
CA LEU A 96 4.05 -8.87 1.26
C LEU A 96 3.87 -7.37 0.94
N GLN A 97 2.66 -6.85 1.13
CA GLN A 97 2.39 -5.42 0.95
C GLN A 97 3.15 -4.55 1.97
N ARG A 98 3.22 -4.97 3.23
CA ARG A 98 3.95 -4.23 4.28
C ARG A 98 5.45 -4.18 4.02
N LEU A 99 6.05 -5.29 3.58
CA LEU A 99 7.46 -5.35 3.20
C LEU A 99 7.77 -4.40 2.03
N ALA A 100 6.81 -4.19 1.13
CA ALA A 100 6.90 -3.18 0.06
C ALA A 100 6.50 -1.75 0.49
N GLY A 101 6.39 -1.48 1.80
CA GLY A 101 6.10 -0.15 2.34
C GLY A 101 4.64 0.28 2.27
N MET A 102 3.71 -0.67 2.13
CA MET A 102 2.27 -0.41 2.13
C MET A 102 1.62 -0.83 3.46
N PRO A 103 1.23 0.12 4.34
CA PRO A 103 0.75 -0.19 5.68
C PRO A 103 -0.72 -0.65 5.68
N VAL A 104 -0.96 -1.90 5.29
CA VAL A 104 -2.27 -2.57 5.32
C VAL A 104 -2.31 -3.68 6.38
N PHE A 105 -3.44 -3.76 7.10
CA PHE A 105 -3.54 -4.62 8.29
C PHE A 105 -4.85 -5.39 8.41
N TRP A 106 -5.89 -4.99 7.67
CA TRP A 106 -7.19 -5.64 7.78
C TRP A 106 -7.32 -6.77 6.77
N GLY A 107 -7.71 -7.95 7.23
CA GLY A 107 -8.09 -9.07 6.39
C GLY A 107 -8.88 -10.12 7.18
N LYS A 108 -9.54 -11.00 6.45
CA LYS A 108 -10.31 -12.15 6.94
C LYS A 108 -10.33 -13.25 5.90
N SER A 109 -10.43 -14.50 6.34
CA SER A 109 -10.77 -15.64 5.50
C SER A 109 -12.12 -16.24 5.88
N TYR A 110 -12.77 -16.89 4.93
CA TYR A 110 -14.05 -17.57 5.10
C TYR A 110 -14.12 -18.82 4.25
N PRO A 111 -14.73 -19.93 4.72
CA PRO A 111 -15.04 -21.05 3.84
C PRO A 111 -16.03 -20.60 2.76
N ALA A 112 -15.84 -21.08 1.53
CA ALA A 112 -16.83 -20.94 0.48
C ALA A 112 -17.92 -22.02 0.61
N ARG A 113 -18.90 -22.01 -0.30
CA ARG A 113 -19.94 -23.04 -0.36
C ARG A 113 -19.38 -24.35 -0.93
N GLU A 114 -18.46 -24.23 -1.87
CA GLU A 114 -17.76 -25.34 -2.49
C GLU A 114 -16.71 -25.92 -1.53
N GLU A 115 -16.64 -27.25 -1.46
CA GLU A 115 -15.67 -27.96 -0.65
C GLU A 115 -14.24 -27.68 -1.13
N GLY A 116 -13.30 -27.49 -0.21
CA GLY A 116 -11.90 -27.16 -0.52
C GLY A 116 -11.66 -25.75 -1.05
N VAL A 117 -12.68 -24.89 -1.07
CA VAL A 117 -12.58 -23.52 -1.57
C VAL A 117 -12.80 -22.51 -0.45
N GLU A 118 -11.98 -21.46 -0.40
CA GLU A 118 -12.06 -20.40 0.60
C GLU A 118 -12.07 -19.01 -0.04
N TYR A 119 -12.69 -18.06 0.64
CA TYR A 119 -12.56 -16.63 0.35
C TYR A 119 -11.45 -16.05 1.22
N VAL A 120 -10.45 -15.46 0.58
CA VAL A 120 -9.37 -14.70 1.20
C VAL A 120 -9.61 -13.22 0.89
N VAL A 121 -9.91 -12.44 1.93
CA VAL A 121 -10.28 -11.04 1.80
C VAL A 121 -9.32 -10.17 2.60
N PHE A 122 -8.69 -9.19 1.96
CA PHE A 122 -7.72 -8.32 2.63
C PHE A 122 -7.69 -6.92 2.05
N ALA A 123 -7.24 -5.97 2.85
CA ALA A 123 -7.11 -4.57 2.46
C ALA A 123 -5.91 -4.37 1.52
N TYR A 124 -6.05 -3.43 0.60
CA TYR A 124 -4.97 -3.00 -0.29
C TYR A 124 -4.77 -1.49 -0.21
N GLN A 125 -3.54 -1.05 -0.46
CA GLN A 125 -3.24 0.36 -0.66
C GLN A 125 -3.50 0.75 -2.12
N GLU A 126 -2.74 0.13 -3.03
CA GLU A 126 -2.91 0.27 -4.48
C GLU A 126 -3.50 -1.00 -5.10
N GLU A 127 -4.38 -0.82 -6.10
CA GLU A 127 -5.21 -1.93 -6.61
C GLU A 127 -4.36 -2.98 -7.33
N ARG A 128 -3.40 -2.57 -8.16
CA ARG A 128 -2.47 -3.50 -8.82
C ARG A 128 -1.65 -4.26 -7.78
N ALA A 129 -1.15 -3.56 -6.76
CA ALA A 129 -0.35 -4.14 -5.71
C ALA A 129 -1.13 -5.20 -4.91
N GLY A 130 -2.39 -4.91 -4.55
CA GLY A 130 -3.26 -5.87 -3.86
C GLY A 130 -3.54 -7.12 -4.71
N ARG A 131 -3.78 -6.97 -6.02
CA ARG A 131 -4.00 -8.11 -6.92
C ARG A 131 -2.75 -8.97 -7.06
N TYR A 132 -1.60 -8.35 -7.23
CA TYR A 132 -0.31 -9.06 -7.32
C TYR A 132 0.01 -9.76 -5.99
N ALA A 133 -0.19 -9.10 -4.85
CA ALA A 133 -0.02 -9.70 -3.53
C ALA A 133 -0.93 -10.93 -3.32
N ALA A 134 -2.16 -10.93 -3.86
CA ALA A 134 -3.03 -12.09 -3.79
C ALA A 134 -2.45 -13.30 -4.53
N GLN A 135 -1.90 -13.08 -5.72
CA GLN A 135 -1.28 -14.13 -6.54
C GLN A 135 -0.02 -14.66 -5.87
N ALA A 136 0.91 -13.76 -5.53
CA ALA A 136 2.16 -14.11 -4.89
C ALA A 136 1.96 -14.80 -3.53
N ALA A 137 0.95 -14.44 -2.75
CA ALA A 137 0.65 -15.11 -1.48
C ALA A 137 0.17 -16.54 -1.67
N VAL A 138 -0.67 -16.81 -2.68
CA VAL A 138 -1.12 -18.18 -2.99
C VAL A 138 0.06 -19.02 -3.48
N GLU A 139 0.89 -18.48 -4.37
CA GLU A 139 2.08 -19.16 -4.89
C GLU A 139 3.10 -19.46 -3.78
N LEU A 140 3.37 -18.50 -2.91
CA LEU A 140 4.27 -18.65 -1.77
C LEU A 140 3.77 -19.74 -0.82
N VAL A 141 2.51 -19.66 -0.39
CA VAL A 141 1.95 -20.64 0.55
C VAL A 141 1.95 -22.03 -0.07
N GLU A 142 1.58 -22.17 -1.34
CA GLU A 142 1.64 -23.44 -2.05
C GLU A 142 3.07 -24.02 -2.11
N ALA A 143 4.06 -23.21 -2.49
CA ALA A 143 5.46 -23.63 -2.53
C ALA A 143 5.93 -24.11 -1.16
N LEU A 144 5.58 -23.38 -0.09
CA LEU A 144 5.92 -23.79 1.28
C LEU A 144 5.21 -25.07 1.71
N CYS A 145 3.97 -25.31 1.28
CA CYS A 145 3.26 -26.56 1.53
C CYS A 145 3.95 -27.75 0.85
N LYS A 146 4.49 -27.54 -0.36
CA LYS A 146 5.26 -28.54 -1.12
C LYS A 146 6.72 -28.66 -0.68
N SER A 147 7.16 -27.89 0.32
CA SER A 147 8.56 -27.80 0.74
C SER A 147 9.51 -27.35 -0.38
N GLU A 148 9.02 -26.51 -1.28
CA GLU A 148 9.77 -25.89 -2.37
C GLU A 148 10.37 -24.55 -1.92
N SER A 149 11.46 -24.12 -2.55
CA SER A 149 12.08 -22.82 -2.30
C SER A 149 11.27 -21.70 -2.98
N PHE A 150 11.10 -20.57 -2.30
CA PHE A 150 10.44 -19.39 -2.84
C PHE A 150 11.34 -18.15 -2.70
N GLU A 151 11.56 -17.43 -3.80
CA GLU A 151 12.35 -16.18 -3.78
C GLU A 151 11.45 -14.98 -3.49
N LEU A 152 11.60 -14.41 -2.29
CA LEU A 152 10.76 -13.30 -1.83
C LEU A 152 11.13 -11.97 -2.48
N LYS A 153 12.41 -11.75 -2.79
CA LYS A 153 12.93 -10.45 -3.23
C LYS A 153 12.26 -9.94 -4.52
N PRO A 154 12.14 -10.73 -5.61
CA PRO A 154 11.47 -10.26 -6.83
C PRO A 154 10.02 -9.83 -6.60
N VAL A 155 9.31 -10.50 -5.69
CA VAL A 155 7.94 -10.16 -5.32
C VAL A 155 7.87 -8.82 -4.60
N ILE A 156 8.78 -8.57 -3.67
CA ILE A 156 8.85 -7.29 -2.95
C ILE A 156 9.23 -6.15 -3.90
N ASP A 157 10.22 -6.38 -4.77
CA ASP A 157 10.68 -5.38 -5.74
C ASP A 157 9.54 -4.98 -6.70
N GLU A 158 8.78 -5.95 -7.23
CA GLU A 158 7.61 -5.67 -8.08
C GLU A 158 6.51 -4.91 -7.33
N LEU A 159 6.20 -5.29 -6.08
CA LEU A 159 5.22 -4.57 -5.24
C LEU A 159 5.67 -3.13 -4.96
N HIS A 160 6.97 -2.93 -4.75
CA HIS A 160 7.56 -1.62 -4.54
C HIS A 160 7.45 -0.75 -5.80
N ASP A 161 7.74 -1.31 -6.98
CA ASP A 161 7.63 -0.61 -8.26
C ASP A 161 6.19 -0.22 -8.57
N ILE A 162 5.22 -1.13 -8.37
CA ILE A 162 3.79 -0.81 -8.49
C ILE A 162 3.40 0.35 -7.56
N ARG A 163 3.91 0.34 -6.32
CA ARG A 163 3.65 1.41 -5.35
C ARG A 163 4.22 2.74 -5.83
N GLU A 164 5.45 2.79 -6.31
CA GLU A 164 6.07 4.04 -6.78
C GLU A 164 5.39 4.59 -8.05
N GLU A 165 4.84 3.72 -8.90
CA GLU A 165 4.07 4.13 -10.08
C GLU A 165 2.71 4.74 -9.73
N GLU A 166 2.01 4.18 -8.73
CA GLU A 166 0.60 4.50 -8.47
C GLU A 166 0.39 5.43 -7.26
N PHE A 167 1.26 5.34 -6.25
CA PHE A 167 1.08 6.05 -4.99
C PHE A 167 1.35 7.56 -5.12
N PHE A 168 0.52 8.35 -4.44
CA PHE A 168 0.78 9.78 -4.32
C PHE A 168 2.00 9.99 -3.43
N GLY A 169 3.02 10.69 -3.93
CA GLY A 169 4.17 11.10 -3.11
C GLY A 169 3.75 11.72 -1.76
N PRO A 170 4.61 11.64 -0.73
CA PRO A 170 4.22 11.85 0.68
C PRO A 170 3.55 13.21 0.93
N SER A 171 4.03 14.29 0.30
CA SER A 171 3.44 15.62 0.44
C SER A 171 2.02 15.71 -0.10
N THR A 172 1.75 15.04 -1.23
CA THR A 172 0.42 14.95 -1.81
C THR A 172 -0.49 14.11 -0.92
N TRP A 173 0.01 12.98 -0.42
CA TRP A 173 -0.73 12.12 0.51
C TRP A 173 -1.14 12.87 1.78
N SER A 174 -0.28 13.72 2.35
CA SER A 174 -0.65 14.53 3.52
C SER A 174 -1.88 15.41 3.27
N ILE A 175 -2.00 16.01 2.08
CA ILE A 175 -3.17 16.82 1.71
C ILE A 175 -4.41 15.93 1.54
N VAL A 176 -4.27 14.79 0.85
CA VAL A 176 -5.36 13.85 0.61
C VAL A 176 -5.89 13.24 1.91
N ALA A 177 -5.00 12.81 2.80
CA ALA A 177 -5.34 12.23 4.09
C ALA A 177 -6.10 13.23 4.97
N GLU A 178 -5.67 14.49 4.98
CA GLU A 178 -6.35 15.55 5.74
C GLU A 178 -7.67 15.98 5.08
N ALA A 179 -7.78 15.94 3.75
CA ALA A 179 -9.07 16.13 3.08
C ALA A 179 -10.04 15.01 3.49
N ALA A 180 -9.59 13.74 3.47
CA ALA A 180 -10.39 12.60 3.87
C ALA A 180 -10.81 12.66 5.35
N SER A 181 -9.92 13.12 6.25
CA SER A 181 -10.23 13.28 7.69
C SER A 181 -11.39 14.26 7.93
N ARG A 182 -11.57 15.23 7.02
CA ARG A 182 -12.66 16.22 7.00
C ARG A 182 -13.88 15.80 6.19
N ASN A 183 -13.96 14.53 5.78
CA ASN A 183 -14.99 14.00 4.87
C ASN A 183 -15.04 14.69 3.51
N ILE A 184 -13.91 15.23 3.03
CA ILE A 184 -13.79 15.76 1.67
C ILE A 184 -13.37 14.61 0.76
N PRO A 185 -14.21 14.20 -0.21
CA PRO A 185 -13.90 13.12 -1.12
C PRO A 185 -12.78 13.55 -2.08
N TYR A 186 -12.02 12.57 -2.58
CA TYR A 186 -11.01 12.82 -3.59
C TYR A 186 -11.08 11.83 -4.74
N ILE A 187 -10.66 12.26 -5.92
CA ILE A 187 -10.55 11.45 -7.13
C ILE A 187 -9.19 11.73 -7.75
N GLN A 188 -8.40 10.68 -8.00
CA GLN A 188 -7.27 10.78 -8.92
C GLN A 188 -7.78 10.79 -10.35
N LEU A 189 -7.46 11.85 -11.08
CA LEU A 189 -7.88 11.96 -12.47
C LEU A 189 -7.06 10.97 -13.31
N LYS A 190 -7.75 10.17 -14.13
CA LYS A 190 -7.14 9.10 -14.94
C LYS A 190 -5.94 9.62 -15.75
N ASN A 191 -4.88 8.82 -15.80
CA ASN A 191 -3.66 9.09 -16.56
C ASN A 191 -3.00 10.44 -16.19
N SER A 192 -3.14 10.88 -14.94
CA SER A 192 -2.51 12.11 -14.45
C SER A 192 -2.16 11.99 -12.96
N SER A 193 -1.23 12.83 -12.53
CA SER A 193 -0.89 13.07 -11.12
C SER A 193 -1.77 14.13 -10.46
N ILE A 194 -2.88 14.49 -11.10
CA ILE A 194 -3.83 15.50 -10.60
C ILE A 194 -4.85 14.82 -9.71
N ILE A 195 -5.04 15.38 -8.52
CA ILE A 195 -6.08 14.97 -7.59
C ILE A 195 -7.15 16.04 -7.54
N GLN A 196 -8.39 15.63 -7.75
CA GLN A 196 -9.56 16.44 -7.48
C GLN A 196 -10.01 16.21 -6.03
N LEU A 197 -10.24 17.29 -5.29
CA LEU A 197 -10.85 17.31 -3.98
C LEU A 197 -12.28 17.86 -4.11
N GLY A 198 -13.27 17.19 -3.56
CA GLY A 198 -14.68 17.61 -3.62
C GLY A 198 -15.35 17.40 -4.99
N TYR A 199 -16.61 17.86 -5.08
CA TYR A 199 -17.48 17.65 -6.24
C TYR A 199 -18.12 18.96 -6.72
N GLY A 200 -18.51 18.98 -8.00
CA GLY A 200 -19.31 20.05 -8.59
C GLY A 200 -18.63 21.43 -8.47
N VAL A 201 -19.41 22.44 -8.09
CA VAL A 201 -18.92 23.81 -7.91
C VAL A 201 -17.85 23.95 -6.81
N ASN A 202 -17.82 23.01 -5.86
CA ASN A 202 -16.86 23.03 -4.74
C ASN A 202 -15.57 22.27 -5.03
N GLN A 203 -15.40 21.72 -6.24
CA GLN A 203 -14.21 20.95 -6.57
C GLN A 203 -12.95 21.83 -6.60
N ARG A 204 -11.85 21.33 -6.02
CA ARG A 204 -10.50 21.90 -6.12
C ARG A 204 -9.58 20.88 -6.76
N ARG A 205 -8.51 21.33 -7.41
CA ARG A 205 -7.51 20.43 -8.01
C ARG A 205 -6.15 20.74 -7.44
N ILE A 206 -5.41 19.69 -7.15
CA ILE A 206 -4.02 19.75 -6.74
C ILE A 206 -3.16 18.90 -7.67
N TRP A 207 -1.93 19.36 -7.90
CA TRP A 207 -0.86 18.57 -8.50
C TRP A 207 0.36 18.74 -7.63
N ALA A 208 0.82 17.64 -7.04
CA ALA A 208 1.73 17.67 -5.90
C ALA A 208 1.16 18.60 -4.80
N THR A 209 1.90 19.64 -4.42
CA THR A 209 1.48 20.65 -3.44
C THR A 209 0.91 21.94 -4.04
N THR A 210 0.82 22.02 -5.37
CA THR A 210 0.27 23.18 -6.08
C THR A 210 -1.23 23.03 -6.28
N THR A 211 -1.99 24.13 -6.21
CA THR A 211 -3.45 24.12 -6.33
C THR A 211 -3.91 24.85 -7.59
N ASN A 212 -5.18 24.68 -7.96
CA ASN A 212 -5.79 25.47 -9.04
C ASN A 212 -5.92 26.98 -8.75
N LEU A 213 -5.53 27.44 -7.56
CA LEU A 213 -5.43 28.86 -7.22
C LEU A 213 -4.02 29.42 -7.43
N THR A 214 -3.01 28.55 -7.60
CA THR A 214 -1.65 29.00 -7.89
C THR A 214 -1.57 29.46 -9.34
N SER A 215 -1.21 30.72 -9.56
CA SER A 215 -1.10 31.26 -10.92
C SER A 215 0.10 30.65 -11.65
N HIS A 216 -0.05 30.44 -12.96
CA HIS A 216 1.05 29.95 -13.80
C HIS A 216 2.27 30.88 -13.71
N ALA A 217 2.07 32.20 -13.76
CA ALA A 217 3.13 33.18 -13.58
C ALA A 217 3.84 33.06 -12.22
N GLY A 218 3.11 32.76 -11.14
CA GLY A 218 3.70 32.54 -9.82
C GLY A 218 4.60 31.31 -9.78
N VAL A 219 4.19 30.21 -10.42
CA VAL A 219 5.02 29.00 -10.56
C VAL A 219 6.30 29.30 -11.35
N GLU A 220 6.18 29.98 -12.49
CA GLU A 220 7.33 30.36 -13.33
C GLU A 220 8.33 31.27 -12.61
N VAL A 221 7.83 32.23 -11.82
CA VAL A 221 8.69 33.09 -11.00
C VAL A 221 9.40 32.26 -9.93
N ALA A 222 8.65 31.47 -9.14
CA ALA A 222 9.19 30.67 -8.05
C ALA A 222 10.21 29.61 -8.52
N GLY A 223 10.01 29.04 -9.72
CA GLY A 223 10.95 28.09 -10.33
C GLY A 223 12.29 28.71 -10.73
N ASN A 224 12.35 30.02 -10.93
CA ASN A 224 13.58 30.73 -11.29
C ASN A 224 14.18 31.44 -10.07
N LYS A 225 15.26 30.86 -9.54
CA LYS A 225 15.98 31.39 -8.37
C LYS A 225 16.43 32.84 -8.55
N ASN A 226 16.94 33.22 -9.71
CA ASN A 226 17.46 34.56 -9.97
C ASN A 226 16.33 35.59 -10.04
N ARG A 227 15.24 35.26 -10.76
CA ARG A 227 14.05 36.12 -10.85
C ARG A 227 13.38 36.29 -9.49
N THR A 228 13.25 35.21 -8.72
CA THR A 228 12.69 35.26 -7.36
C THR A 228 13.53 36.16 -6.45
N LYS A 229 14.86 36.01 -6.45
CA LYS A 229 15.75 36.87 -5.64
C LYS A 229 15.63 38.34 -6.01
N ALA A 230 15.60 38.66 -7.31
CA ALA A 230 15.46 40.03 -7.78
C ALA A 230 14.14 40.67 -7.32
N MET A 231 13.01 39.96 -7.47
CA MET A 231 11.70 40.46 -7.03
C MET A 231 11.62 40.65 -5.52
N LEU A 232 12.19 39.72 -4.73
CA LEU A 232 12.23 39.84 -3.27
C LEU A 232 13.12 41.02 -2.83
N ALA A 233 14.28 41.20 -3.46
CA ALA A 233 15.20 42.30 -3.16
C ALA A 233 14.59 43.67 -3.48
N ASP A 234 13.92 43.81 -4.64
CA ASP A 234 13.20 45.03 -5.04
C ASP A 234 12.07 45.37 -4.05
N GLY A 235 11.41 44.34 -3.51
CA GLY A 235 10.43 44.47 -2.44
C GLY A 235 11.02 44.71 -1.04
N GLY A 236 12.34 44.85 -0.89
CA GLY A 236 13.02 45.10 0.37
C GLY A 236 13.20 43.87 1.27
N VAL A 237 12.91 42.66 0.78
CA VAL A 237 13.16 41.41 1.51
C VAL A 237 14.63 41.02 1.37
N PRO A 238 15.37 40.77 2.47
CA PRO A 238 16.75 40.33 2.40
C PRO A 238 16.91 39.01 1.63
N VAL A 239 17.80 38.99 0.64
CA VAL A 239 18.14 37.80 -0.15
C VAL A 239 19.65 37.54 -0.13
N PRO A 240 20.09 36.27 -0.22
CA PRO A 240 21.51 35.96 -0.27
C PRO A 240 22.13 36.44 -1.59
N ARG A 241 23.25 37.17 -1.45
CA ARG A 241 24.09 37.59 -2.58
C ARG A 241 24.66 36.35 -3.28
N GLY A 242 24.75 36.42 -4.60
CA GLY A 242 25.31 35.37 -5.42
C GLY A 242 24.91 35.56 -6.88
N THR A 243 25.78 35.12 -7.78
CA THR A 243 25.57 35.17 -9.22
C THR A 243 25.65 33.77 -9.81
N THR A 244 25.14 33.60 -11.04
CA THR A 244 25.33 32.35 -11.81
C THR A 244 26.59 32.51 -12.65
N VAL A 245 27.55 31.61 -12.47
CA VAL A 245 28.79 31.58 -13.26
C VAL A 245 28.68 30.48 -14.31
N TYR A 246 29.16 30.76 -15.53
CA TYR A 246 29.10 29.83 -16.66
C TYR A 246 30.50 29.36 -17.10
N SER A 247 31.55 29.82 -16.42
CA SER A 247 32.94 29.43 -16.64
C SER A 247 33.72 29.55 -15.33
N GLU A 248 34.88 28.89 -15.27
CA GLU A 248 35.79 29.00 -14.12
C GLU A 248 36.30 30.42 -13.93
N ASP A 249 36.52 31.17 -15.01
CA ASP A 249 36.94 32.58 -14.92
C ASP A 249 35.94 33.43 -14.14
N GLY A 250 34.63 33.18 -14.32
CA GLY A 250 33.57 33.88 -13.61
C GLY A 250 33.49 33.60 -12.11
N LEU A 251 34.24 32.63 -11.58
CA LEU A 251 34.35 32.42 -10.11
C LEU A 251 35.21 33.48 -9.43
N ARG A 252 36.04 34.22 -10.19
CA ARG A 252 36.98 35.21 -9.67
C ARG A 252 36.38 36.61 -9.55
N ASP A 253 35.23 36.82 -10.19
CA ASP A 253 34.44 38.06 -10.19
C ASP A 253 33.32 38.03 -9.13
#